data_AF-A0A843HR84-F1
#
_entry.id   AF-A0A843HR84-F1
#
_cell.length_a   1.000
_cell.length_b   1.000
_cell.length_c   1.000
_cell.angle_alpha   90.00
_cell.angle_beta   90.00
_cell.angle_gamma   90.00
#
_symmetry.space_group_name_H-M   'P 1'
#
loop_
_entity.id
_entity.type
_entity.pdbx_description
1 polymer ?
#
loop_
_entity_poly.entity_id
_entity_poly.type
_entity_poly.pdbx_seq_one_letter_code
_entity_poly.pdbx_strand_id
1 'polypeptide(L)'
;MAKNNTNLHNAKKAKNDEFYTRYEDIEKEISHYWPNLKGKWVYSPCDDYRWSEFKNYFVQNFSAIGLSHYTCTNYDLGEGAFRYDYDGEKETITPLEGNGDFRREECTKIKDEADIVCSNPPFSLFKEFIKWMDL
;
A
#
# COMPACT_ATOMS: atom_id res chain seq x y z
N MET A 1 -38.51 -24.94 1.69
CA MET A 1 -37.10 -25.20 1.32
C MET A 1 -36.44 -23.86 1.02
N ALA A 2 -35.64 -23.33 1.94
CA ALA A 2 -34.93 -22.07 1.73
C ALA A 2 -33.67 -22.34 0.89
N LYS A 3 -33.56 -21.70 -0.28
CA LYS A 3 -32.35 -21.76 -1.11
C LYS A 3 -31.23 -20.99 -0.39
N ASN A 4 -30.22 -21.71 0.06
CA ASN A 4 -29.02 -21.14 0.65
C ASN A 4 -28.31 -20.22 -0.36
N ASN A 5 -28.16 -18.95 0.02
CA ASN A 5 -27.53 -17.87 -0.75
C ASN A 5 -25.98 -17.88 -0.65
N THR A 6 -25.38 -19.04 -0.38
CA THR A 6 -23.93 -19.20 -0.16
C THR A 6 -23.10 -18.92 -1.41
N ASN A 7 -23.62 -19.24 -2.60
CA ASN A 7 -22.90 -19.04 -3.86
C ASN A 7 -22.75 -17.57 -4.26
N LEU A 8 -23.71 -16.71 -3.91
CA LEU A 8 -23.66 -15.29 -4.27
C LEU A 8 -22.69 -14.51 -3.37
N HIS A 9 -22.56 -14.93 -2.10
CA HIS A 9 -21.58 -14.35 -1.17
C HIS A 9 -20.15 -14.79 -1.52
N ASN A 10 -19.96 -16.06 -1.87
CA ASN A 10 -18.65 -16.56 -2.30
C ASN A 10 -18.21 -15.95 -3.63
N ALA A 11 -19.12 -15.76 -4.59
CA ALA A 11 -18.80 -15.09 -5.84
C ALA A 11 -18.45 -13.61 -5.63
N LYS A 12 -19.13 -12.89 -4.73
CA LYS A 12 -18.76 -11.50 -4.37
C LYS A 12 -17.43 -11.41 -3.64
N LYS A 13 -17.15 -12.36 -2.73
CA LYS A 13 -15.89 -12.43 -2.00
C LYS A 13 -14.73 -12.75 -2.94
N ALA A 14 -14.89 -13.75 -3.83
CA ALA A 14 -13.90 -14.06 -4.86
C ALA A 14 -13.70 -12.92 -5.86
N LYS A 15 -14.77 -12.19 -6.24
CA LYS A 15 -14.65 -11.01 -7.11
C LYS A 15 -13.94 -9.86 -6.38
N ASN A 16 -14.21 -9.66 -5.10
CA ASN A 16 -13.49 -8.69 -4.26
C ASN A 16 -12.03 -9.09 -4.07
N ASP A 17 -11.73 -10.38 -3.88
CA ASP A 17 -10.36 -10.91 -3.82
C ASP A 17 -9.61 -10.67 -5.15
N GLU A 18 -10.32 -10.69 -6.29
CA GLU A 18 -9.80 -10.34 -7.62
C GLU A 18 -9.51 -8.82 -7.78
N PHE A 19 -10.05 -7.97 -6.90
CA PHE A 19 -9.78 -6.53 -6.84
C PHE A 19 -8.70 -6.14 -5.81
N TYR A 20 -8.27 -7.07 -4.96
CA TYR A 20 -7.17 -6.83 -4.01
C TYR A 20 -5.84 -7.26 -4.60
N THR A 21 -4.80 -6.44 -4.37
CA THR A 21 -3.44 -6.76 -4.80
C THR A 21 -2.93 -7.97 -4.03
N ARG A 22 -2.66 -9.08 -4.73
CA ARG A 22 -2.15 -10.31 -4.12
C ARG A 22 -0.64 -10.25 -3.99
N TYR A 23 -0.11 -10.85 -2.92
CA TYR A 23 1.34 -10.96 -2.72
C TYR A 23 2.07 -11.55 -3.93
N GLU A 24 1.53 -12.62 -4.52
CA GLU A 24 2.11 -13.30 -5.69
C GLU A 24 2.24 -12.35 -6.90
N ASP A 25 1.26 -11.46 -7.11
CA ASP A 25 1.29 -10.49 -8.20
C ASP A 25 2.34 -9.40 -7.93
N ILE A 26 2.47 -8.95 -6.68
CA ILE A 26 3.52 -8.01 -6.26
C ILE A 26 4.89 -8.64 -6.43
N GLU A 27 5.09 -9.87 -5.94
CA GLU A 27 6.38 -10.57 -6.04
C GLU A 27 6.78 -10.77 -7.49
N LYS A 28 5.84 -11.23 -8.32
CA LYS A 28 6.09 -11.46 -9.74
C LYS A 28 6.45 -10.15 -10.46
N GLU A 29 5.82 -9.03 -10.15
CA GLU A 29 6.11 -7.77 -10.82
C GLU A 29 7.38 -7.10 -10.24
N ILE A 30 7.37 -6.82 -8.93
CA ILE A 30 8.36 -5.98 -8.25
C ILE A 30 9.76 -6.62 -8.24
N SER A 31 9.87 -7.95 -8.26
CA SER A 31 11.17 -8.64 -8.32
C SER A 31 12.04 -8.22 -9.50
N HIS A 32 11.45 -7.82 -10.63
CA HIS A 32 12.17 -7.33 -11.80
C HIS A 32 12.84 -5.98 -11.57
N TYR A 33 12.38 -5.19 -10.60
CA TYR A 33 12.85 -3.84 -10.32
C TYR A 33 13.77 -3.77 -9.10
N TRP A 34 14.09 -4.88 -8.43
CA TRP A 34 14.98 -4.87 -7.25
C TRP A 34 16.29 -4.09 -7.45
N PRO A 35 16.99 -4.18 -8.59
CA PRO A 35 18.18 -3.36 -8.83
C PRO A 35 17.91 -1.85 -8.78
N ASN A 36 16.71 -1.41 -9.19
CA ASN A 36 16.29 0.00 -9.16
C ASN A 36 15.84 0.45 -7.77
N LEU A 37 15.42 -0.48 -6.91
CA LEU A 37 14.97 -0.21 -5.55
C LEU A 37 16.12 -0.14 -4.54
N LYS A 38 17.29 -0.67 -4.87
CA LYS A 38 18.43 -0.70 -3.94
C LYS A 38 18.82 0.70 -3.45
N GLY A 39 18.87 0.86 -2.14
CA GLY A 39 19.19 2.10 -1.43
C GLY A 39 18.07 3.13 -1.44
N LYS A 40 16.86 2.77 -1.91
CA LYS A 40 15.73 3.68 -2.06
C LYS A 40 14.77 3.63 -0.89
N TRP A 41 14.14 4.77 -0.63
CA TRP A 41 12.95 4.87 0.19
C TRP A 41 11.70 4.62 -0.68
N VAL A 42 10.97 3.55 -0.36
CA VAL A 42 9.68 3.23 -1.00
C VAL A 42 8.51 3.69 -0.13
N TYR A 43 7.55 4.41 -0.72
CA TYR A 43 6.28 4.77 -0.11
C TYR A 43 5.10 4.07 -0.79
N SER A 44 4.23 3.45 -0.01
CA SER A 44 2.97 2.86 -0.48
C SER A 44 1.76 3.52 0.21
N PRO A 45 1.00 4.41 -0.44
CA PRO A 45 -0.33 4.77 0.05
C PRO A 45 -1.23 3.54 -0.03
N CYS A 46 -1.76 3.09 1.11
CA CYS A 46 -2.58 1.87 1.24
C CYS A 46 -3.97 2.19 1.80
N ASP A 47 -4.89 1.25 1.65
CA ASP A 47 -6.21 1.31 2.30
C ASP A 47 -6.10 1.01 3.81
N ASP A 48 -5.40 -0.07 4.17
CA ASP A 48 -5.09 -0.47 5.55
C ASP A 48 -3.66 -1.03 5.64
N TYR A 49 -2.80 -0.42 6.46
CA TYR A 49 -1.42 -0.87 6.64
C TYR A 49 -1.33 -2.24 7.33
N ARG A 50 -2.35 -2.66 8.08
CA ARG A 50 -2.38 -3.93 8.82
C ARG A 50 -2.49 -5.12 7.89
N TRP A 51 -3.17 -4.93 6.76
CA TRP A 51 -3.49 -5.98 5.77
C TRP A 51 -2.92 -5.71 4.38
N SER A 52 -2.03 -4.73 4.23
CA SER A 52 -1.40 -4.40 2.95
C SER A 52 -0.38 -5.45 2.54
N GLU A 53 -0.61 -6.11 1.39
CA GLU A 53 0.38 -7.02 0.80
C GLU A 53 1.64 -6.30 0.30
N PHE A 54 1.56 -5.00 -0.04
CA PHE A 54 2.76 -4.21 -0.31
C PHE A 54 3.63 -4.05 0.94
N LYS A 55 3.03 -3.74 2.10
CA LYS A 55 3.79 -3.71 3.37
C LYS A 55 4.43 -5.07 3.62
N ASN A 56 3.63 -6.13 3.52
CA ASN A 56 4.08 -7.48 3.75
C ASN A 56 5.29 -7.84 2.86
N TYR A 57 5.19 -7.56 1.56
CA TYR A 57 6.25 -7.80 0.60
C TYR A 57 7.53 -7.00 0.89
N PHE A 58 7.42 -5.68 1.05
CA PHE A 58 8.60 -4.84 1.21
C PHE A 58 9.29 -5.04 2.55
N VAL A 59 8.55 -5.29 3.63
CA VAL A 59 9.15 -5.59 4.94
C VAL A 59 9.84 -6.95 4.93
N GLN A 60 9.20 -8.00 4.38
CA GLN A 60 9.82 -9.34 4.29
C GLN A 60 11.08 -9.37 3.42
N ASN A 61 11.10 -8.59 2.33
CA ASN A 61 12.21 -8.57 1.38
C ASN A 61 13.17 -7.39 1.58
N PHE A 62 13.00 -6.57 2.63
CA PHE A 62 13.70 -5.29 2.82
C PHE A 62 15.20 -5.41 2.64
N SER A 63 15.83 -6.33 3.39
CA SER A 63 17.28 -6.57 3.37
C SER A 63 17.75 -7.18 2.05
N ALA A 64 16.95 -8.07 1.45
CA ALA A 64 17.28 -8.74 0.19
C ALA A 64 17.24 -7.76 -1.00
N ILE A 65 16.27 -6.87 -1.04
CA ILE A 65 16.18 -5.75 -1.99
C ILE A 65 17.30 -4.73 -1.72
N GLY A 66 17.63 -4.54 -0.44
CA GLY A 66 18.56 -3.53 0.03
C GLY A 66 17.92 -2.14 0.07
N LEU A 67 16.65 -2.04 0.48
CA LEU A 67 15.97 -0.75 0.70
C LEU A 67 16.65 0.06 1.81
N SER A 68 16.50 1.39 1.75
CA SER A 68 16.96 2.28 2.84
C SER A 68 15.85 2.59 3.84
N HIS A 69 14.60 2.67 3.37
CA HIS A 69 13.43 2.94 4.19
C HIS A 69 12.16 2.46 3.49
N TYR A 70 11.15 2.08 4.27
CA TYR A 70 9.82 1.77 3.76
C TYR A 70 8.76 2.52 4.57
N THR A 71 7.81 3.15 3.88
CA THR A 71 6.65 3.80 4.51
C THR A 71 5.36 3.32 3.87
N CYS A 72 4.32 3.14 4.67
CA CYS A 72 2.95 3.10 4.17
C CYS A 72 1.99 3.89 5.05
N THR A 73 0.91 4.40 4.45
CA THR A 73 -0.18 5.06 5.16
C THR A 73 -1.48 4.29 4.96
N ASN A 74 -2.47 4.50 5.84
CA ASN A 74 -3.83 3.97 5.67
C ASN A 74 -4.88 5.07 5.66
N TYR A 75 -6.03 4.79 5.05
CA TYR A 75 -7.22 5.63 5.20
C TYR A 75 -7.86 5.45 6.58
N ASP A 76 -8.43 6.51 7.13
CA ASP A 76 -9.26 6.43 8.33
C ASP A 76 -10.60 5.76 8.00
N LEU A 77 -10.79 4.55 8.53
CA LEU A 77 -12.02 3.76 8.43
C LEU A 77 -12.83 3.76 9.75
N GLY A 78 -12.54 4.70 10.66
CA GLY A 78 -13.20 4.84 11.97
C GLY A 78 -12.26 4.63 13.17
N GLU A 79 -10.99 4.30 12.93
CA GLU A 79 -9.97 4.07 13.97
C GLU A 79 -8.79 5.06 13.89
N GLY A 80 -8.88 6.04 12.99
CA GLY A 80 -7.79 6.97 12.68
C GLY A 80 -6.95 6.52 11.49
N ALA A 81 -6.16 7.47 10.98
CA ALA A 81 -5.16 7.22 9.95
C ALA A 81 -3.77 7.20 10.58
N PHE A 82 -2.90 6.33 10.05
CA PHE A 82 -1.57 6.11 10.59
C PHE A 82 -0.55 6.05 9.46
N ARG A 83 0.67 6.46 9.81
CA ARG A 83 1.90 6.23 9.05
C ARG A 83 2.65 5.07 9.73
N TYR A 84 2.97 4.06 8.94
CA TYR A 84 3.88 2.99 9.32
C TYR A 84 5.22 3.23 8.61
N ASP A 85 6.31 3.16 9.37
CA ASP A 85 7.68 3.25 8.88
C ASP A 85 8.48 2.02 9.29
N TYR A 86 9.39 1.59 8.42
CA TYR A 86 10.37 0.54 8.68
C TYR A 86 11.73 0.90 8.07
N ASP A 87 12.77 0.92 8.89
CA ASP A 87 14.15 1.26 8.50
C ASP A 87 15.08 0.04 8.36
N GLY A 88 14.53 -1.17 8.50
CA GLY A 88 15.29 -2.42 8.52
C GLY A 88 15.58 -2.96 9.92
N GLU A 89 15.44 -2.13 10.96
CA GLU A 89 15.67 -2.51 12.36
C GLU A 89 14.40 -2.39 13.20
N LYS A 90 13.63 -1.31 12.99
CA LYS A 90 12.50 -0.94 13.83
C LYS A 90 11.29 -0.55 13.01
N GLU A 91 10.15 -1.07 13.45
CA GLU A 91 8.83 -0.59 13.01
C GLU A 91 8.37 0.58 13.89
N THR A 92 7.88 1.64 13.26
CA THR A 92 7.29 2.80 13.95
C THR A 92 5.92 3.12 13.38
N ILE A 93 4.94 3.35 14.26
CA ILE A 93 3.57 3.73 13.87
C ILE A 93 3.27 5.10 14.48
N THR A 94 2.93 6.06 13.62
CA THR A 94 2.62 7.43 14.01
C THR A 94 1.21 7.79 13.54
N PRO A 95 0.33 8.32 14.42
CA PRO A 95 -0.95 8.86 13.99
C PRO A 95 -0.77 10.00 12.97
N LEU A 96 -1.57 9.99 11.91
CA LEU A 96 -1.67 11.10 10.96
C LEU A 96 -2.66 12.15 11.50
N GLU A 97 -2.45 13.41 11.15
CA GLU A 97 -3.41 14.48 11.45
C GLU A 97 -4.63 14.41 10.50
N GLY A 98 -4.37 13.99 9.25
CA GLY A 98 -5.39 13.80 8.24
C GLY A 98 -6.11 12.45 8.32
N ASN A 99 -7.01 12.23 7.35
CA ASN A 99 -7.70 10.95 7.18
C ASN A 99 -6.90 9.92 6.35
N GLY A 100 -5.60 10.18 6.11
CA GLY A 100 -4.72 9.30 5.34
C GLY A 100 -4.96 9.23 3.84
N ASP A 101 -5.82 10.11 3.32
CA ASP A 101 -6.01 10.26 1.88
C ASP A 101 -4.73 10.81 1.22
N PHE A 102 -4.25 10.12 0.19
CA PHE A 102 -3.00 10.47 -0.50
C PHE A 102 -2.97 11.93 -0.99
N ARG A 103 -4.15 12.51 -1.28
CA ARG A 103 -4.30 13.89 -1.75
C ARG A 103 -4.08 14.94 -0.65
N ARG A 104 -3.97 14.54 0.61
CA ARG A 104 -3.74 15.46 1.74
C ARG A 104 -2.28 15.88 1.79
N GLU A 105 -2.05 17.05 2.36
CA GLU A 105 -0.72 17.65 2.47
C GLU A 105 0.28 16.72 3.17
N GLU A 106 -0.13 16.05 4.24
CA GLU A 106 0.74 15.14 4.99
C GLU A 106 1.20 13.94 4.15
N CYS A 107 0.30 13.26 3.44
CA CYS A 107 0.66 12.16 2.54
C CYS A 107 1.43 12.63 1.30
N THR A 108 1.16 13.85 0.81
CA THR A 108 1.89 14.45 -0.30
C THR A 108 3.34 14.78 0.10
N LYS A 109 3.57 15.28 1.33
CA LYS A 109 4.93 15.48 1.85
C LYS A 109 5.71 14.16 1.91
N ILE A 110 5.07 13.07 2.36
CA ILE A 110 5.70 11.75 2.37
C ILE A 110 6.05 11.31 0.94
N LYS A 111 5.14 11.52 -0.03
CA LYS A 111 5.38 11.25 -1.45
C LYS A 111 6.59 12.03 -1.99
N ASP A 112 6.69 13.32 -1.66
CA ASP A 112 7.75 14.20 -2.15
C ASP A 112 9.12 13.86 -1.54
N GLU A 113 9.15 13.30 -0.33
CA GLU A 113 10.37 12.86 0.34
C GLU A 113 10.84 11.45 -0.10
N ALA A 114 9.90 10.58 -0.45
CA ALA A 114 10.20 9.21 -0.88
C ALA A 114 10.86 9.19 -2.27
N ASP A 115 11.78 8.24 -2.49
CA ASP A 115 12.39 8.06 -3.81
C ASP A 115 11.42 7.43 -4.83
N ILE A 116 10.56 6.53 -4.35
CA ILE A 116 9.68 5.71 -5.19
C ILE A 116 8.33 5.57 -4.51
N VAL A 117 7.27 5.79 -5.28
CA VAL A 117 5.90 5.43 -4.87
C VAL A 117 5.54 4.10 -5.53
N CYS A 118 5.12 3.11 -4.74
CA CYS A 118 4.67 1.82 -5.22
C CYS A 118 3.25 1.55 -4.72
N SER A 119 2.28 1.47 -5.63
CA SER A 119 0.88 1.21 -5.27
C SER A 119 0.10 0.64 -6.45
N ASN A 120 -1.05 0.05 -6.14
CA ASN A 120 -2.08 -0.34 -7.10
C ASN A 120 -3.37 0.40 -6.72
N PRO A 121 -3.53 1.67 -7.13
CA PRO A 121 -4.68 2.46 -6.71
C PRO A 121 -5.98 1.89 -7.30
N PRO A 122 -7.11 2.00 -6.58
CA PRO A 122 -8.41 1.64 -7.13
C PRO A 122 -8.64 2.33 -8.48
N PHE A 123 -9.22 1.62 -9.44
CA PHE A 123 -9.45 2.17 -10.79
C PHE A 123 -10.25 3.48 -10.79
N SER A 124 -11.17 3.64 -9.83
CA SER A 124 -11.94 4.87 -9.61
C SER A 124 -11.06 6.09 -9.27
N LEU A 125 -9.94 5.85 -8.59
CA LEU A 125 -9.00 6.89 -8.14
C LEU A 125 -7.78 7.01 -9.06
N PHE A 126 -7.58 6.09 -10.01
CA PHE A 126 -6.39 6.05 -10.87
C PHE A 126 -6.07 7.41 -11.53
N LYS A 127 -7.07 8.09 -12.11
CA LYS A 127 -6.85 9.41 -12.75
C LYS A 127 -6.40 10.48 -11.76
N GLU A 128 -6.92 10.44 -10.53
CA GLU A 128 -6.54 11.38 -9.49
C GLU A 128 -5.17 11.03 -8.90
N PHE A 129 -4.87 9.75 -8.80
CA PHE A 129 -3.57 9.24 -8.38
C PHE A 129 -2.46 9.68 -9.33
N ILE A 130 -2.64 9.51 -10.65
CA ILE A 130 -1.66 9.97 -11.64
C ILE A 130 -1.48 11.49 -11.57
N LYS A 131 -2.56 12.25 -11.47
CA LYS A 131 -2.46 13.72 -11.29
C LYS A 131 -1.66 14.07 -10.04
N TRP A 132 -1.87 13.36 -8.94
CA TRP A 132 -1.13 13.57 -7.70
C TRP A 132 0.36 13.20 -7.80
N MET A 133 0.69 12.19 -8.59
CA MET A 133 2.09 11.85 -8.88
C MET A 133 2.80 12.95 -9.68
N ASP A 134 2.07 13.68 -10.54
CA ASP A 134 2.60 14.78 -11.38
C ASP A 134 2.66 16.15 -10.66
N LEU A 135 2.14 16.25 -9.43
CA LEU A 135 2.23 17.46 -8.59
C LEU A 135 3.60 17.61 -7.95
#